data_AF-A0A090DWD1-F1
#
_entry.id   AF-A0A090DWD1-F1
#
_cell.length_a   1.000
_cell.length_b   1.000
_cell.length_c   1.000
_cell.angle_alpha   90.00
_cell.angle_beta   90.00
_cell.angle_gamma   90.00
#
_symmetry.space_group_name_H-M   'P 1'
#
loop_
_entity.id
_entity.type
_entity.pdbx_description
1 polymer ?
#
loop_
_entity_poly.entity_id
_entity_poly.type
_entity_poly.pdbx_seq_one_letter_code
_entity_poly.pdbx_strand_id
1 'polypeptide(L)'
;MTTLMNIQKYEAYFHDGILVDIEQNRENVTISLISMQMNPEDLVDNITLSYDRTIRGKLHLDKVENIKIDGKVCTDLKMLFDNGDIFSLEIEEHKVILDVIWQTLRPKRKIEEDSRIEIMAEEIYWENPNMVDPFWFKEPSLPEFASRPHFHHLNPEAKDKNEKYFDRNGNKVAQGSIASCLIPSKLKNVPPEALPHESIPEIPISEYALEFHDGELLDIEQNQDHIALTILSAEIKPEIIIKDASLVKNGRMKGKLHFDRVLFVTKNRKVMEELKMEADLAEISYIKFFSNNQLEISIKWESYFPTYHRLKSDLIEIGAQKIYWEPLI
;
A
#
# COMPACT_ATOMS: atom_id res chain seq x y z
N MET A 1 35.27 2.87 0.59
CA MET A 1 35.61 2.37 1.93
C MET A 1 34.34 2.44 2.73
N THR A 2 33.70 1.30 2.96
CA THR A 2 32.47 1.20 3.77
C THR A 2 32.90 1.32 5.23
N THR A 3 32.56 2.43 5.88
CA THR A 3 32.78 2.60 7.31
C THR A 3 31.93 1.58 8.06
N LEU A 4 32.58 0.61 8.70
CA LEU A 4 31.94 -0.31 9.62
C LEU A 4 31.44 0.49 10.83
N MET A 5 30.14 0.43 11.06
CA MET A 5 29.46 1.18 12.10
C MET A 5 29.34 0.32 13.37
N ASN A 6 29.61 0.90 14.55
CA ASN A 6 29.39 0.19 15.82
C ASN A 6 27.89 0.12 16.12
N ILE A 7 27.29 -1.02 15.78
CA ILE A 7 25.85 -1.23 15.84
C ILE A 7 25.30 -1.39 17.26
N GLN A 8 26.10 -1.83 18.23
CA GLN A 8 25.65 -2.10 19.60
C GLN A 8 25.02 -0.86 20.26
N LYS A 9 25.42 0.35 19.81
CA LYS A 9 24.82 1.61 20.25
C LYS A 9 23.36 1.80 19.85
N TYR A 10 22.84 1.01 18.90
CA TYR A 10 21.53 1.19 18.28
C TYR A 10 20.49 0.15 18.69
N GLU A 11 20.87 -0.82 19.51
CA GLU A 11 19.96 -1.85 20.05
C GLU A 11 18.71 -1.22 20.65
N ALA A 12 18.91 -0.15 21.43
CA ALA A 12 17.84 0.58 22.11
C ALA A 12 16.76 1.17 21.19
N TYR A 13 17.01 1.28 19.88
CA TYR A 13 16.06 1.87 18.92
C TYR A 13 15.34 0.85 18.04
N PHE A 14 15.80 -0.40 18.03
CA PHE A 14 15.13 -1.49 17.32
C PHE A 14 14.16 -2.27 18.23
N HIS A 15 14.00 -1.84 19.49
CA HIS A 15 12.78 -2.12 20.24
C HIS A 15 11.59 -1.45 19.53
N ASP A 16 10.55 -2.23 19.26
CA ASP A 16 9.38 -1.83 18.46
C ASP A 16 9.70 -1.51 16.99
N GLY A 17 10.70 -2.20 16.44
CA GLY A 17 11.06 -2.17 15.02
C GLY A 17 10.24 -3.14 14.17
N ILE A 18 10.58 -3.21 12.88
CA ILE A 18 9.97 -4.11 11.90
C ILE A 18 11.07 -4.91 11.20
N LEU A 19 10.90 -6.23 11.21
CA LEU A 19 11.62 -7.20 10.41
C LEU A 19 10.90 -7.34 9.07
N VAL A 20 11.59 -6.95 7.99
CA VAL A 20 10.98 -6.88 6.67
C VAL A 20 11.32 -8.11 5.83
N ASP A 21 12.56 -8.57 5.89
CA ASP A 21 13.01 -9.71 5.08
C ASP A 21 14.19 -10.42 5.73
N ILE A 22 14.32 -11.71 5.41
CA ILE A 22 15.47 -12.55 5.76
C ILE A 22 15.95 -13.27 4.50
N GLU A 23 17.15 -12.93 4.06
CA GLU A 23 17.85 -13.63 2.99
C GLU A 23 18.93 -14.52 3.61
N GLN A 24 18.92 -15.83 3.33
CA GLN A 24 20.00 -16.74 3.73
C GLN A 24 20.64 -17.38 2.50
N ASN A 25 21.97 -17.30 2.40
CA ASN A 25 22.76 -17.99 1.40
C ASN A 25 23.85 -18.84 2.06
N ARG A 26 23.81 -20.18 1.93
CA ARG A 26 24.80 -21.12 2.50
C ARG A 26 25.17 -20.86 3.97
N GLU A 27 26.15 -19.98 4.18
CA GLU A 27 26.76 -19.63 5.46
C GLU A 27 26.49 -18.17 5.86
N ASN A 28 25.74 -17.39 5.10
CA ASN A 28 25.47 -15.98 5.41
C ASN A 28 23.98 -15.74 5.54
N VAL A 29 23.63 -14.88 6.49
CA VAL A 29 22.26 -14.39 6.71
C VAL A 29 22.27 -12.87 6.63
N THR A 30 21.31 -12.33 5.89
CA THR A 30 21.06 -10.89 5.80
C THR A 30 19.64 -10.63 6.31
N ILE A 31 19.52 -9.77 7.31
CA ILE A 31 18.25 -9.42 7.94
C ILE A 31 17.95 -7.96 7.64
N SER A 32 16.81 -7.68 7.02
CA SER A 32 16.40 -6.32 6.67
C SER A 32 15.45 -5.74 7.71
N LEU A 33 15.80 -4.56 8.24
CA LEU A 33 15.23 -4.01 9.47
C LEU A 33 14.84 -2.54 9.33
N ILE A 34 13.76 -2.15 10.00
CA ILE A 34 13.29 -0.77 10.13
C ILE A 34 13.06 -0.48 11.62
N SER A 35 13.60 0.61 12.16
CA SER A 35 13.38 1.01 13.56
C SER A 35 12.04 1.73 13.75
N MET A 36 11.69 2.04 15.01
CA MET A 36 10.63 3.00 15.29
C MET A 36 11.03 4.44 14.90
N GLN A 37 10.07 5.36 14.90
CA GLN A 37 10.30 6.78 14.68
C GLN A 37 11.20 7.38 15.78
N MET A 38 12.27 8.08 15.40
CA MET A 38 13.27 8.64 16.30
C MET A 38 13.42 10.16 16.11
N ASN A 39 13.79 10.87 17.18
CA ASN A 39 14.24 12.25 17.02
C ASN A 39 15.73 12.27 16.63
N PRO A 40 16.14 13.14 15.70
CA PRO A 40 17.55 13.29 15.35
C PRO A 40 18.46 13.63 16.54
N GLU A 41 17.92 14.29 17.58
CA GLU A 41 18.66 14.66 18.79
C GLU A 41 18.99 13.44 19.68
N ASP A 42 18.22 12.35 19.53
CA ASP A 42 18.41 11.12 20.30
C ASP A 42 19.52 10.23 19.69
N LEU A 43 20.04 10.56 18.51
CA LEU A 43 21.05 9.74 17.81
C LEU A 43 22.45 9.92 18.40
N VAL A 44 23.09 8.80 18.75
CA VAL A 44 24.45 8.77 19.31
C VAL A 44 25.52 9.17 18.28
N ASP A 45 25.28 8.93 16.99
CA ASP A 45 26.16 9.34 15.88
C ASP A 45 25.37 10.18 14.86
N ASN A 46 26.04 10.99 14.02
CA ASN A 46 25.43 11.80 12.95
C ASN A 46 24.90 10.92 11.79
N ILE A 47 24.03 9.97 12.09
CA ILE A 47 23.29 9.26 11.05
C ILE A 47 22.21 10.19 10.52
N THR A 48 22.08 10.24 9.21
CA THR A 48 20.84 10.76 8.62
C THR A 48 19.70 9.80 9.01
N LEU A 49 18.47 10.27 9.18
CA LEU A 49 17.32 9.37 9.29
C LEU A 49 16.65 9.25 7.93
N SER A 50 15.86 8.19 7.74
CA SER A 50 14.94 8.12 6.61
C SER A 50 13.89 9.25 6.68
N TYR A 51 13.11 9.42 5.61
CA TYR A 51 12.06 10.44 5.55
C TYR A 51 11.04 10.34 6.68
N ASP A 52 10.66 9.11 7.06
CA ASP A 52 9.78 8.78 8.17
C ASP A 52 10.46 8.87 9.54
N ARG A 53 11.68 9.42 9.60
CA ARG A 53 12.53 9.53 10.80
C ARG A 53 12.81 8.17 11.45
N THR A 54 13.04 7.14 10.65
CA THR A 54 13.42 5.80 11.12
C THR A 54 14.87 5.48 10.69
N ILE A 55 15.49 4.52 11.36
CA ILE A 55 16.74 3.89 10.92
C ILE A 55 16.33 2.66 10.12
N ARG A 56 16.84 2.55 8.89
CA ARG A 56 16.60 1.42 7.99
C ARG A 56 17.90 0.84 7.52
N GLY A 57 18.04 -0.48 7.50
CA GLY A 57 19.24 -1.10 6.95
C GLY A 57 19.22 -2.61 6.96
N LYS A 58 20.37 -3.18 6.63
CA LYS A 58 20.58 -4.63 6.55
C LYS A 58 21.65 -5.06 7.56
N LEU A 59 21.29 -5.97 8.45
CA LEU A 59 22.21 -6.67 9.33
C LEU A 59 22.76 -7.89 8.59
N HIS A 60 24.04 -7.90 8.32
CA HIS A 60 24.75 -9.02 7.71
C HIS A 60 25.43 -9.85 8.79
N LEU A 61 25.22 -11.15 8.72
CA LEU A 61 25.84 -12.16 9.56
C LEU A 61 26.56 -13.13 8.63
N ASP A 62 27.88 -13.01 8.56
CA ASP A 62 28.73 -13.82 7.67
C ASP A 62 29.33 -15.00 8.44
N LYS A 63 29.39 -16.15 7.78
CA LYS A 63 29.83 -17.44 8.36
C LYS A 63 29.05 -17.83 9.62
N VAL A 64 27.74 -17.95 9.46
CA VAL A 64 26.79 -18.42 10.45
C VAL A 64 27.12 -19.85 10.86
N GLU A 65 27.42 -20.03 12.14
CA GLU A 65 27.76 -21.32 12.73
C GLU A 65 26.51 -22.08 13.19
N ASN A 66 25.53 -21.35 13.74
CA ASN A 66 24.35 -21.93 14.36
C ASN A 66 23.17 -20.95 14.36
N ILE A 67 21.98 -21.48 14.09
CA ILE A 67 20.72 -20.77 14.20
C ILE A 67 19.82 -21.56 15.15
N LYS A 68 19.24 -20.90 16.15
CA LYS A 68 18.22 -21.47 17.01
C LYS A 68 16.95 -20.64 16.96
N ILE A 69 15.81 -21.31 16.84
CA ILE A 69 14.49 -20.70 16.97
C ILE A 69 13.79 -21.39 18.14
N ASP A 70 13.44 -20.63 19.18
CA ASP A 70 12.84 -21.11 20.42
C ASP A 70 13.65 -22.26 21.06
N GLY A 71 14.98 -22.09 21.06
CA GLY A 71 15.95 -23.05 21.58
C GLY A 71 16.20 -24.28 20.71
N LYS A 72 15.47 -24.47 19.60
CA LYS A 72 15.67 -25.59 18.66
C LYS A 72 16.64 -25.19 17.55
N VAL A 73 17.63 -26.04 17.28
CA VAL A 73 18.59 -25.83 16.19
C VAL A 73 17.87 -25.95 14.85
N CYS A 74 18.07 -24.96 13.99
CA CYS A 74 17.52 -24.86 12.64
C CYS A 74 18.65 -24.66 11.64
N THR A 75 18.48 -25.18 10.42
CA THR A 75 19.42 -24.96 9.32
C THR A 75 19.09 -23.72 8.50
N ASP A 76 17.80 -23.42 8.38
CA ASP A 76 17.29 -22.32 7.55
C ASP A 76 16.52 -21.33 8.43
N LEU A 77 16.80 -20.05 8.24
CA LEU A 77 16.08 -18.92 8.78
C LEU A 77 15.36 -18.22 7.63
N LYS A 78 14.05 -17.99 7.82
CA LYS A 78 13.19 -17.31 6.86
C LYS A 78 12.06 -16.61 7.60
N MET A 79 11.42 -15.66 6.92
CA MET A 79 10.18 -15.07 7.38
C MET A 79 9.12 -16.16 7.64
N LEU A 80 8.46 -16.14 8.81
CA LEU A 80 7.36 -17.06 9.13
C LEU A 80 6.02 -16.57 8.57
N PHE A 81 5.78 -15.25 8.63
CA PHE A 81 4.59 -14.59 8.10
C PHE A 81 4.94 -13.33 7.29
N ASP A 82 3.92 -12.55 6.92
CA ASP A 82 4.04 -11.37 6.04
C ASP A 82 4.82 -10.22 6.70
N ASN A 83 4.79 -10.14 8.03
CA ASN A 83 5.50 -9.14 8.84
C ASN A 83 6.07 -9.77 10.12
N GLY A 84 7.13 -9.18 10.67
CA GLY A 84 7.63 -9.48 12.01
C GLY A 84 7.88 -8.19 12.79
N ASP A 85 7.12 -7.93 13.85
CA ASP A 85 7.41 -6.81 14.74
C ASP A 85 8.55 -7.21 15.67
N ILE A 86 9.59 -6.39 15.74
CA ILE A 86 10.78 -6.66 16.55
C ILE A 86 10.56 -6.03 17.92
N PHE A 87 10.40 -6.86 18.93
CA PHE A 87 10.25 -6.40 20.30
C PHE A 87 11.62 -6.21 20.99
N SER A 88 12.60 -7.03 20.62
CA SER A 88 13.97 -6.93 21.12
C SER A 88 15.00 -7.32 20.06
N LEU A 89 16.11 -6.57 20.02
CA LEU A 89 17.30 -6.88 19.25
C LEU A 89 18.52 -6.71 20.16
N GLU A 90 19.28 -7.78 20.37
CA GLU A 90 20.55 -7.77 21.13
C GLU A 90 21.67 -8.23 20.20
N ILE A 91 22.81 -7.51 20.19
CA ILE A 91 23.95 -7.80 19.32
C ILE A 91 25.24 -7.86 20.16
N GLU A 92 25.73 -9.08 20.34
CA GLU A 92 27.04 -9.34 20.91
C GLU A 92 28.07 -9.55 19.79
N GLU A 93 29.35 -9.67 20.14
CA GLU A 93 30.47 -9.78 19.19
C GLU A 93 30.27 -10.87 18.12
N HIS A 94 29.66 -12.00 18.50
CA HIS A 94 29.44 -13.16 17.62
C HIS A 94 28.02 -13.69 17.68
N LYS A 95 27.08 -12.94 18.28
CA LYS A 95 25.72 -13.41 18.53
C LYS A 95 24.71 -12.31 18.26
N VAL A 96 23.65 -12.65 17.54
CA VAL A 96 22.46 -11.81 17.41
C VAL A 96 21.28 -12.54 18.04
N ILE A 97 20.48 -11.82 18.82
CA ILE A 97 19.22 -12.30 19.37
C ILE A 97 18.10 -11.37 18.92
N LEU A 98 17.07 -11.96 18.33
CA LEU A 98 15.87 -11.28 17.85
C LEU A 98 14.64 -11.90 18.53
N ASP A 99 13.88 -11.08 19.26
CA ASP A 99 12.54 -11.44 19.71
C ASP A 99 11.53 -10.81 18.75
N VAL A 100 10.80 -11.66 18.01
CA VAL A 100 9.93 -11.24 16.90
C VAL A 100 8.51 -11.71 17.16
N ILE A 101 7.54 -10.80 16.98
CA ILE A 101 6.11 -11.11 16.89
C ILE A 101 5.75 -11.18 15.41
N TRP A 102 5.59 -12.38 14.90
CA TRP A 102 5.19 -12.62 13.53
C TRP A 102 3.71 -12.35 13.35
N GLN A 103 3.37 -11.60 12.30
CA GLN A 103 2.00 -11.27 11.98
C GLN A 103 1.72 -11.49 10.50
N THR A 104 0.53 -12.01 10.21
CA THR A 104 0.00 -11.97 8.84
C THR A 104 -0.68 -10.62 8.59
N LEU A 105 -0.44 -10.02 7.43
CA LEU A 105 -1.15 -8.82 6.96
C LEU A 105 -2.58 -9.14 6.47
N ARG A 106 -3.01 -10.41 6.59
CA ARG A 106 -4.32 -10.90 6.16
C ARG A 106 -5.44 -10.39 7.07
N PRO A 107 -6.41 -9.59 6.58
CA PRO A 107 -7.42 -8.96 7.44
C PRO A 107 -8.44 -9.92 8.06
N LYS A 108 -8.66 -11.12 7.49
CA LYS A 108 -9.64 -12.10 7.99
C LYS A 108 -9.08 -13.13 8.96
N ARG A 109 -7.75 -13.27 9.07
CA ARG A 109 -7.08 -14.19 9.98
C ARG A 109 -5.76 -13.56 10.42
N LYS A 110 -5.82 -12.67 11.41
CA LYS A 110 -4.61 -12.21 12.10
C LYS A 110 -4.08 -13.40 12.89
N ILE A 111 -3.01 -14.01 12.38
CA ILE A 111 -2.19 -14.94 13.15
C ILE A 111 -1.08 -14.09 13.76
N GLU A 112 -0.88 -14.26 15.06
CA GLU A 112 0.16 -13.59 15.84
C GLU A 112 0.88 -14.68 16.62
N GLU A 113 2.16 -14.88 16.33
CA GLU A 113 3.02 -15.85 17.01
C GLU A 113 4.34 -15.17 17.36
N ASP A 114 4.87 -15.44 18.55
CA ASP A 114 6.17 -14.96 18.96
C ASP A 114 7.25 -16.02 18.74
N SER A 115 8.47 -15.57 18.46
CA SER A 115 9.65 -16.43 18.46
C SER A 115 10.88 -15.70 18.95
N ARG A 116 11.78 -16.44 19.60
CA ARG A 116 13.14 -16.00 19.90
C ARG A 116 14.12 -16.66 18.95
N ILE A 117 14.82 -15.85 18.16
CA ILE A 117 15.81 -16.27 17.17
C ILE A 117 17.19 -15.93 17.71
N GLU A 118 18.08 -16.92 17.82
CA GLU A 118 19.48 -16.75 18.20
C GLU A 118 20.38 -17.19 17.06
N ILE A 119 21.26 -16.31 16.59
CA ILE A 119 22.18 -16.58 15.47
C ILE A 119 23.61 -16.35 15.94
N MET A 120 24.46 -17.36 15.78
CA MET A 120 25.90 -17.26 16.01
C MET A 120 26.61 -17.11 14.66
N ALA A 121 27.49 -16.12 14.53
CA ALA A 121 28.24 -15.84 13.31
C ALA A 121 29.64 -15.31 13.62
N GLU A 122 30.62 -15.59 12.76
CA GLU A 122 31.98 -15.06 12.94
C GLU A 122 32.01 -13.54 12.78
N GLU A 123 31.26 -13.01 11.81
CA GLU A 123 31.28 -11.60 11.44
C GLU A 123 29.87 -11.03 11.40
N ILE A 124 29.63 -9.93 12.13
CA ILE A 124 28.35 -9.23 12.17
C ILE A 124 28.59 -7.77 11.81
N TYR A 125 27.90 -7.25 10.80
CA TYR A 125 28.00 -5.84 10.41
C TYR A 125 26.71 -5.30 9.81
N TRP A 126 26.58 -3.98 9.85
CA TRP A 126 25.44 -3.28 9.27
C TRP A 126 25.79 -2.65 7.92
N GLU A 127 24.99 -2.94 6.91
CA GLU A 127 25.03 -2.22 5.64
C GLU A 127 24.09 -1.01 5.69
N ASN A 128 24.74 0.16 5.77
CA ASN A 128 24.24 1.49 5.42
C ASN A 128 22.85 1.87 6.00
N PRO A 129 22.80 2.62 7.11
CA PRO A 129 21.55 3.25 7.52
C PRO A 129 21.13 4.28 6.45
N ASN A 130 19.89 4.23 5.99
CA ASN A 130 19.29 5.09 4.93
C ASN A 130 19.53 4.65 3.49
N MET A 131 19.41 3.36 3.19
CA MET A 131 18.91 3.04 1.85
C MET A 131 17.61 3.83 1.63
N VAL A 132 17.56 4.61 0.54
CA VAL A 132 16.28 5.01 -0.07
C VAL A 132 15.48 3.72 -0.15
N ASP A 133 14.41 3.65 0.65
CA ASP A 133 13.64 2.45 0.98
C ASP A 133 13.94 1.27 0.03
N PRO A 134 14.71 0.25 0.46
CA PRO A 134 15.05 -0.87 -0.43
C PRO A 134 13.79 -1.61 -0.91
N PHE A 135 12.64 -1.36 -0.27
CA PHE A 135 11.32 -1.86 -0.62
C PHE A 135 10.53 -0.93 -1.56
N TRP A 136 11.00 0.29 -1.85
CA TRP A 136 10.39 1.20 -2.84
C TRP A 136 10.83 0.95 -4.28
N PHE A 137 11.87 0.16 -4.53
CA PHE A 137 12.39 -0.06 -5.88
C PHE A 137 11.59 -1.04 -6.74
N LYS A 138 10.27 -1.11 -6.54
CA LYS A 138 9.34 -1.71 -7.51
C LYS A 138 8.06 -0.88 -7.71
N GLU A 139 8.21 0.41 -8.06
CA GLU A 139 7.40 1.15 -9.06
C GLU A 139 7.74 2.67 -9.04
N PRO A 140 7.83 3.39 -10.17
CA PRO A 140 8.52 3.07 -11.42
C PRO A 140 9.41 4.26 -11.89
N SER A 141 10.74 4.08 -11.95
CA SER A 141 11.62 4.94 -12.77
C SER A 141 11.67 4.50 -14.24
N LEU A 142 10.75 3.63 -14.66
CA LEU A 142 10.69 3.10 -16.01
C LEU A 142 9.99 4.12 -16.96
N PRO A 143 10.57 4.44 -18.12
CA PRO A 143 10.02 5.39 -19.09
C PRO A 143 8.58 5.09 -19.55
N GLU A 144 8.16 3.82 -19.49
CA GLU A 144 6.83 3.36 -19.87
C GLU A 144 5.68 3.83 -18.95
N PHE A 145 5.99 4.36 -17.76
CA PHE A 145 5.01 4.91 -16.82
C PHE A 145 4.85 6.44 -16.96
N ALA A 146 5.75 7.12 -17.67
CA ALA A 146 5.72 8.58 -17.85
C ALA A 146 4.51 9.06 -18.68
N SER A 147 3.89 8.18 -19.47
CA SER A 147 2.69 8.47 -20.24
C SER A 147 1.39 8.18 -19.48
N ARG A 148 1.45 7.71 -18.23
CA ARG A 148 0.25 7.44 -17.43
C ARG A 148 -0.34 8.76 -16.92
N PRO A 149 -1.67 8.87 -16.79
CA PRO A 149 -2.31 10.07 -16.23
C PRO A 149 -1.85 10.41 -14.81
N HIS A 150 -1.38 9.41 -14.05
CA HIS A 150 -1.07 9.46 -12.61
C HIS A 150 0.42 9.20 -12.35
N PHE A 151 1.28 10.00 -13.00
CA PHE A 151 2.72 10.02 -12.69
C PHE A 151 2.97 11.00 -11.53
N HIS A 152 3.55 10.49 -10.45
CA HIS A 152 3.95 11.28 -9.29
C HIS A 152 5.45 11.13 -9.06
N HIS A 153 6.12 12.25 -8.82
CA HIS A 153 7.51 12.25 -8.35
C HIS A 153 7.56 12.69 -6.89
N LEU A 154 8.57 12.20 -6.17
CA LEU A 154 8.75 12.55 -4.77
C LEU A 154 8.95 14.07 -4.63
N ASN A 155 8.29 14.68 -3.64
CA ASN A 155 8.57 16.06 -3.26
C ASN A 155 9.63 16.07 -2.14
N PRO A 156 10.89 16.44 -2.43
CA PRO A 156 11.95 16.49 -1.42
C PRO A 156 11.75 17.63 -0.40
N GLU A 157 10.86 18.58 -0.69
CA GLU A 157 10.54 19.72 0.19
C GLU A 157 9.29 19.49 1.05
N ALA A 158 8.74 18.27 1.05
CA ALA A 158 7.51 17.93 1.77
C ALA A 158 7.67 18.12 3.29
N LYS A 159 6.86 19.01 3.86
CA LYS A 159 6.89 19.28 5.32
C LYS A 159 5.91 18.42 6.12
N ASP A 160 4.95 17.80 5.43
CA ASP A 160 3.97 16.90 6.02
C ASP A 160 3.46 15.87 4.99
N LYS A 161 2.62 14.93 5.46
CA LYS A 161 2.07 13.82 4.67
C LYS A 161 1.22 14.26 3.46
N ASN A 162 0.72 15.49 3.46
CA ASN A 162 -0.11 16.05 2.39
C ASN A 162 0.72 16.68 1.26
N GLU A 163 2.03 16.79 1.45
CA GLU A 163 2.95 17.40 0.48
C GLU A 163 3.95 16.39 -0.09
N LYS A 164 3.81 15.09 0.18
CA LYS A 164 4.85 14.07 -0.05
C LYS A 164 5.27 13.88 -1.51
N TYR A 165 4.40 14.20 -2.47
CA TYR A 165 4.66 14.06 -3.90
C TYR A 165 4.36 15.36 -4.64
N PHE A 166 4.84 15.49 -5.87
CA PHE A 166 4.18 16.38 -6.82
C PHE A 166 3.51 15.60 -7.95
N ASP A 167 2.45 16.19 -8.51
CA ASP A 167 1.83 15.74 -9.74
C ASP A 167 2.69 16.09 -10.98
N ARG A 168 2.25 15.66 -12.16
CA ARG A 168 2.89 15.95 -13.45
C ARG A 168 3.05 17.45 -13.78
N ASN A 169 2.33 18.32 -13.08
CA ASN A 169 2.38 19.77 -13.26
C ASN A 169 3.20 20.47 -12.17
N GLY A 170 3.80 19.72 -11.23
CA GLY A 170 4.60 20.25 -10.12
C GLY A 170 3.78 20.73 -8.92
N ASN A 171 2.49 20.40 -8.83
CA ASN A 171 1.68 20.73 -7.66
C ASN A 171 1.88 19.70 -6.56
N LYS A 172 2.00 20.16 -5.30
CA LYS A 172 2.14 19.29 -4.13
C LYS A 172 0.89 18.43 -3.93
N VAL A 173 1.07 17.15 -3.66
CA VAL A 173 0.00 16.17 -3.39
C VAL A 173 0.41 15.20 -2.28
N ALA A 174 -0.59 14.62 -1.60
CA ALA A 174 -0.41 13.75 -0.45
C ALA A 174 0.20 12.39 -0.80
N GLN A 175 0.61 11.64 0.24
CA GLN A 175 1.17 10.30 0.07
C GLN A 175 0.20 9.38 -0.66
N GLY A 176 0.53 9.06 -1.92
CA GLY A 176 -0.43 8.56 -2.89
C GLY A 176 -1.47 9.65 -3.13
N SER A 177 -1.55 10.21 -4.33
CA SER A 177 -2.77 10.94 -4.72
C SER A 177 -3.89 9.91 -4.94
N ILE A 178 -4.25 9.27 -3.84
CA ILE A 178 -5.36 8.42 -3.45
C ILE A 178 -6.57 9.35 -3.32
N ALA A 179 -6.78 10.18 -4.34
CA ALA A 179 -7.80 11.19 -4.36
C ALA A 179 -8.68 10.88 -5.55
N SER A 180 -9.85 10.30 -5.28
CA SER A 180 -10.86 10.17 -6.32
C SER A 180 -11.17 11.57 -6.86
N CYS A 181 -11.03 11.78 -8.16
CA CYS A 181 -11.37 13.05 -8.80
C CYS A 181 -12.77 12.93 -9.44
N LEU A 182 -13.64 13.89 -9.13
CA LEU A 182 -14.90 14.04 -9.84
C LEU A 182 -14.65 14.96 -11.04
N ILE A 183 -14.58 14.39 -12.25
CA ILE A 183 -14.50 15.18 -13.48
C ILE A 183 -15.91 15.24 -14.07
N PRO A 184 -16.52 16.42 -14.29
CA PRO A 184 -17.82 16.52 -14.92
C PRO A 184 -17.82 15.79 -16.28
N SER A 185 -18.72 14.83 -16.47
CA SER A 185 -18.80 13.99 -17.68
C SER A 185 -19.00 14.81 -18.97
N LYS A 186 -19.47 16.06 -18.83
CA LYS A 186 -19.77 17.00 -19.92
C LYS A 186 -18.61 17.93 -20.31
N LEU A 187 -17.47 17.92 -19.60
CA LEU A 187 -16.30 18.74 -19.95
C LEU A 187 -15.39 18.03 -20.96
N LYS A 188 -15.86 17.91 -22.21
CA LYS A 188 -14.92 17.97 -23.34
C LYS A 188 -14.56 19.44 -23.54
N ASN A 189 -13.30 19.80 -23.31
CA ASN A 189 -12.63 21.04 -23.73
C ASN A 189 -12.84 22.32 -22.90
N VAL A 190 -12.51 22.35 -21.61
CA VAL A 190 -12.19 23.63 -20.95
C VAL A 190 -10.83 23.51 -20.26
N PRO A 191 -9.83 24.34 -20.63
CA PRO A 191 -8.56 24.41 -19.91
C PRO A 191 -8.82 24.83 -18.46
N PRO A 192 -7.96 24.44 -17.51
CA PRO A 192 -8.12 24.84 -16.12
C PRO A 192 -7.83 26.34 -15.98
N GLU A 193 -8.83 27.19 -16.11
CA GLU A 193 -8.80 28.52 -15.52
C GLU A 193 -9.26 28.40 -14.06
N ALA A 194 -8.51 29.02 -13.16
CA ALA A 194 -8.74 28.99 -11.73
C ALA A 194 -10.17 29.45 -11.41
N LEU A 195 -11.02 28.50 -11.00
CA LEU A 195 -12.37 28.80 -10.55
C LEU A 195 -12.26 29.50 -9.18
N PRO A 196 -12.84 30.70 -9.01
CA PRO A 196 -12.88 31.36 -7.71
C PRO A 196 -13.73 30.55 -6.72
N HIS A 197 -13.26 30.50 -5.47
CA HIS A 197 -13.74 29.66 -4.35
C HIS A 197 -15.20 29.85 -3.89
N GLU A 198 -16.05 30.55 -4.64
CA GLU A 198 -17.40 30.85 -4.20
C GLU A 198 -18.44 29.97 -4.91
N SER A 199 -18.99 29.03 -4.13
CA SER A 199 -20.08 28.10 -4.43
C SER A 199 -19.79 27.04 -5.51
N ILE A 200 -19.28 25.90 -5.04
CA ILE A 200 -19.21 24.67 -5.84
C ILE A 200 -20.64 24.11 -5.96
N PRO A 201 -21.20 23.96 -7.18
CA PRO A 201 -22.57 23.50 -7.35
C PRO A 201 -22.76 22.04 -6.90
N GLU A 202 -23.91 21.77 -6.26
CA GLU A 202 -24.36 20.43 -5.85
C GLU A 202 -24.77 19.62 -7.09
N ILE A 203 -24.17 18.46 -7.35
CA ILE A 203 -24.40 17.72 -8.61
C ILE A 203 -24.49 16.20 -8.37
N PRO A 204 -25.46 15.49 -8.98
CA PRO A 204 -25.63 14.03 -8.83
C PRO A 204 -24.47 13.23 -9.46
N ILE A 205 -24.06 12.15 -8.77
CA ILE A 205 -22.93 11.26 -9.10
C ILE A 205 -22.95 10.80 -10.58
N SER A 206 -24.12 10.57 -11.16
CA SER A 206 -24.28 10.15 -12.56
C SER A 206 -23.87 11.19 -13.61
N GLU A 207 -23.70 12.46 -13.24
CA GLU A 207 -23.23 13.51 -14.15
C GLU A 207 -21.69 13.67 -14.15
N TYR A 208 -20.96 12.85 -13.39
CA TYR A 208 -19.50 12.86 -13.35
C TYR A 208 -18.89 11.58 -13.90
N ALA A 209 -17.77 11.74 -14.60
CA ALA A 209 -16.77 10.69 -14.61
C ALA A 209 -16.13 10.70 -13.21
N LEU A 210 -16.62 9.83 -12.32
CA LEU A 210 -15.89 9.54 -11.09
C LEU A 210 -14.70 8.68 -11.46
N GLU A 211 -13.49 9.19 -11.24
CA GLU A 211 -12.29 8.37 -11.25
C GLU A 211 -11.99 7.99 -9.80
N PHE A 212 -12.47 6.81 -9.38
CA PHE A 212 -12.21 6.26 -8.04
C PHE A 212 -10.86 5.59 -7.99
N HIS A 213 -9.81 6.34 -7.68
CA HIS A 213 -8.48 5.75 -7.47
C HIS A 213 -8.42 5.03 -6.13
N ASP A 214 -7.70 3.92 -6.09
CA ASP A 214 -7.27 3.22 -4.87
C ASP A 214 -8.40 2.96 -3.85
N GLY A 215 -9.55 2.50 -4.38
CA GLY A 215 -10.67 2.02 -3.59
C GLY A 215 -10.53 0.55 -3.19
N GLU A 216 -11.36 0.09 -2.27
CA GLU A 216 -11.48 -1.31 -1.90
C GLU A 216 -12.85 -1.83 -2.35
N LEU A 217 -12.85 -2.92 -3.12
CA LEU A 217 -14.05 -3.68 -3.42
C LEU A 217 -14.25 -4.72 -2.31
N LEU A 218 -15.31 -4.55 -1.54
CA LEU A 218 -15.59 -5.36 -0.36
C LEU A 218 -16.49 -6.55 -0.67
N ASP A 219 -17.41 -6.39 -1.63
CA ASP A 219 -18.36 -7.43 -1.99
C ASP A 219 -18.97 -7.22 -3.39
N ILE A 220 -19.42 -8.30 -4.00
CA ILE A 220 -20.21 -8.31 -5.24
C ILE A 220 -21.45 -9.16 -5.04
N GLU A 221 -22.60 -8.50 -5.08
CA GLU A 221 -23.91 -9.16 -5.11
C GLU A 221 -24.42 -9.14 -6.55
N GLN A 222 -24.79 -10.30 -7.09
CA GLN A 222 -25.41 -10.39 -8.41
C GLN A 222 -26.69 -11.25 -8.36
N ASN A 223 -27.75 -10.74 -8.96
CA ASN A 223 -28.92 -11.52 -9.37
C ASN A 223 -29.14 -11.33 -10.89
N GLN A 224 -30.20 -11.95 -11.46
CA GLN A 224 -30.39 -12.04 -12.91
C GLN A 224 -30.23 -10.70 -13.65
N ASP A 225 -30.81 -9.63 -13.10
CA ASP A 225 -30.85 -8.32 -13.76
C ASP A 225 -30.13 -7.23 -12.96
N HIS A 226 -29.53 -7.54 -11.82
CA HIS A 226 -28.94 -6.55 -10.92
C HIS A 226 -27.57 -6.97 -10.42
N ILE A 227 -26.64 -6.01 -10.43
CA ILE A 227 -25.34 -6.12 -9.76
C ILE A 227 -25.24 -5.00 -8.72
N ALA A 228 -24.70 -5.30 -7.55
CA ALA A 228 -24.29 -4.31 -6.57
C ALA A 228 -22.84 -4.57 -6.15
N LEU A 229 -22.01 -3.53 -6.26
CA LEU A 229 -20.61 -3.55 -5.81
C LEU A 229 -20.51 -2.75 -4.52
N THR A 230 -20.12 -3.40 -3.42
CA THR A 230 -19.85 -2.68 -2.17
C THR A 230 -18.45 -2.13 -2.20
N ILE A 231 -18.31 -0.81 -2.17
CA ILE A 231 -17.06 -0.09 -2.38
C ILE A 231 -16.76 0.82 -1.21
N LEU A 232 -15.50 0.83 -0.80
CA LEU A 232 -14.91 1.87 0.04
C LEU A 232 -13.93 2.68 -0.83
N SER A 233 -14.26 3.94 -1.11
CA SER A 233 -13.40 4.79 -1.94
C SER A 233 -12.08 5.12 -1.23
N ALA A 234 -11.11 5.64 -1.97
CA ALA A 234 -10.05 6.45 -1.42
C ALA A 234 -10.55 7.72 -0.70
N GLU A 235 -9.65 8.43 -0.03
CA GLU A 235 -9.96 9.71 0.61
C GLU A 235 -10.40 10.72 -0.45
N ILE A 236 -11.55 11.35 -0.24
CA ILE A 236 -12.07 12.35 -1.18
C ILE A 236 -11.44 13.69 -0.85
N LYS A 237 -10.96 14.40 -1.87
CA LYS A 237 -10.39 15.74 -1.67
C LYS A 237 -11.40 16.63 -0.94
N PRO A 238 -10.98 17.36 0.11
CA PRO A 238 -11.87 18.22 0.89
C PRO A 238 -12.50 19.35 0.06
N GLU A 239 -11.95 19.65 -1.11
CA GLU A 239 -12.47 20.61 -2.09
C GLU A 239 -13.73 20.12 -2.81
N ILE A 240 -14.11 18.85 -2.68
CA ILE A 240 -15.29 18.27 -3.33
C ILE A 240 -16.38 18.03 -2.28
N ILE A 241 -17.41 18.89 -2.25
CA ILE A 241 -18.60 18.68 -1.42
C ILE A 241 -19.58 17.78 -2.19
N ILE A 242 -19.70 16.52 -1.79
CA ILE A 242 -20.70 15.61 -2.34
C ILE A 242 -21.95 15.68 -1.46
N LYS A 243 -23.02 16.29 -1.96
CA LYS A 243 -24.31 16.25 -1.30
C LYS A 243 -24.85 14.82 -1.36
N ASP A 244 -25.33 14.32 -0.23
CA ASP A 244 -25.94 12.99 -0.06
C ASP A 244 -24.98 11.78 -0.05
N ALA A 245 -23.66 11.97 -0.06
CA ALA A 245 -22.72 10.90 0.26
C ALA A 245 -22.30 10.97 1.73
N SER A 246 -22.65 9.95 2.51
CA SER A 246 -22.11 9.80 3.87
C SER A 246 -20.61 9.53 3.78
N LEU A 247 -19.80 10.54 4.10
CA LEU A 247 -18.37 10.34 4.31
C LEU A 247 -18.17 9.65 5.67
N VAL A 248 -17.38 8.59 5.70
CA VAL A 248 -16.88 8.01 6.96
C VAL A 248 -15.87 8.98 7.59
N LYS A 249 -15.56 8.80 8.89
CA LYS A 249 -14.73 9.73 9.70
C LYS A 249 -13.35 10.08 9.10
N ASN A 250 -12.85 9.29 8.15
CA ASN A 250 -11.57 9.49 7.47
C ASN A 250 -11.71 10.09 6.05
N GLY A 251 -12.85 10.70 5.71
CA GLY A 251 -13.05 11.36 4.42
C GLY A 251 -13.22 10.41 3.22
N ARG A 252 -13.38 9.09 3.47
CA ARG A 252 -13.70 8.10 2.44
C ARG A 252 -15.22 7.99 2.25
N MET A 253 -15.69 7.64 1.05
CA MET A 253 -17.06 7.21 0.81
C MET A 253 -17.15 5.70 0.99
N LYS A 254 -18.17 5.24 1.71
CA LYS A 254 -18.55 3.83 1.74
C LYS A 254 -19.96 3.70 1.19
N GLY A 255 -20.18 2.74 0.31
CA GLY A 255 -21.50 2.56 -0.29
C GLY A 255 -21.57 1.40 -1.27
N LYS A 256 -22.76 1.21 -1.84
CA LYS A 256 -23.01 0.26 -2.91
C LYS A 256 -23.20 0.99 -4.23
N LEU A 257 -22.48 0.56 -5.26
CA LEU A 257 -22.72 0.97 -6.64
C LEU A 257 -23.64 -0.07 -7.30
N HIS A 258 -24.88 0.34 -7.55
CA HIS A 258 -25.94 -0.50 -8.10
C HIS A 258 -26.05 -0.35 -9.61
N PHE A 259 -26.35 -1.48 -10.26
CA PHE A 259 -26.56 -1.61 -11.70
C PHE A 259 -27.89 -2.31 -11.92
N ASP A 260 -28.95 -1.56 -12.21
CA ASP A 260 -30.28 -2.11 -12.49
C ASP A 260 -30.44 -2.43 -13.98
N ARG A 261 -31.00 -3.62 -14.25
CA ARG A 261 -31.20 -4.17 -15.60
C ARG A 261 -29.91 -4.16 -16.39
N VAL A 262 -28.98 -4.99 -15.93
CA VAL A 262 -27.68 -5.19 -16.55
C VAL A 262 -27.86 -5.65 -17.99
N LEU A 263 -27.28 -4.90 -18.93
CA LEU A 263 -27.32 -5.15 -20.37
C LEU A 263 -26.15 -6.03 -20.80
N PHE A 264 -24.98 -5.81 -20.20
CA PHE A 264 -23.80 -6.62 -20.42
C PHE A 264 -22.80 -6.46 -19.27
N VAL A 265 -22.00 -7.50 -19.08
CA VAL A 265 -20.77 -7.47 -18.28
C VAL A 265 -19.65 -8.06 -19.13
N THR A 266 -18.51 -7.38 -19.19
CA THR A 266 -17.29 -7.96 -19.76
C THR A 266 -16.17 -7.92 -18.74
N LYS A 267 -15.26 -8.88 -18.84
CA LYS A 267 -14.01 -8.94 -18.08
C LYS A 267 -12.88 -9.18 -19.06
N ASN A 268 -11.91 -8.27 -19.11
CA ASN A 268 -10.84 -8.24 -20.11
C ASN A 268 -11.41 -8.41 -21.52
N ARG A 269 -12.50 -7.69 -21.83
CA ARG A 269 -13.24 -7.71 -23.10
C ARG A 269 -13.89 -9.05 -23.47
N LYS A 270 -14.03 -9.98 -22.53
CA LYS A 270 -14.80 -11.22 -22.70
C LYS A 270 -16.12 -11.11 -21.96
N VAL A 271 -17.22 -11.41 -22.64
CA VAL A 271 -18.56 -11.41 -22.03
C VAL A 271 -18.59 -12.43 -20.91
N MET A 272 -19.21 -12.05 -19.78
CA MET A 272 -19.42 -12.92 -18.64
C MET A 272 -20.89 -12.95 -18.27
N GLU A 273 -21.35 -14.11 -17.80
CA GLU A 273 -22.70 -14.25 -17.24
C GLU A 273 -22.76 -13.81 -15.78
N GLU A 274 -21.66 -13.99 -15.04
CA GLU A 274 -21.61 -13.74 -13.61
C GLU A 274 -20.29 -13.06 -13.22
N LEU A 275 -20.40 -12.04 -12.38
CA LEU A 275 -19.31 -11.31 -11.75
C LEU A 275 -19.32 -11.65 -10.25
N LYS A 276 -18.20 -12.17 -9.76
CA LYS A 276 -18.00 -12.59 -8.36
C LYS A 276 -16.68 -12.07 -7.85
N MET A 277 -16.57 -11.95 -6.53
CA MET A 277 -15.28 -11.79 -5.86
C MET A 277 -14.36 -12.97 -6.22
N GLU A 278 -13.17 -12.68 -6.76
CA GLU A 278 -12.16 -13.70 -7.09
C GLU A 278 -11.09 -13.88 -6.01
N ALA A 279 -11.01 -12.96 -5.07
CA ALA A 279 -10.06 -12.97 -3.97
C ALA A 279 -10.67 -12.32 -2.73
N ASP A 280 -10.02 -12.53 -1.58
CA ASP A 280 -10.42 -11.90 -0.31
C ASP A 280 -10.15 -10.39 -0.28
N LEU A 281 -9.21 -9.93 -1.09
CA LEU A 281 -8.84 -8.53 -1.25
C LEU A 281 -8.92 -8.15 -2.73
N ALA A 282 -9.54 -7.01 -2.98
CA ALA A 282 -9.74 -6.48 -4.32
C ALA A 282 -9.58 -4.96 -4.26
N GLU A 283 -8.46 -4.49 -4.81
CA GLU A 283 -8.14 -3.07 -4.92
C GLU A 283 -8.73 -2.55 -6.23
N ILE A 284 -9.52 -1.48 -6.15
CA ILE A 284 -10.06 -0.77 -7.30
C ILE A 284 -9.03 0.29 -7.68
N SER A 285 -8.32 0.06 -8.78
CA SER A 285 -7.35 1.03 -9.29
C SER A 285 -8.05 2.25 -9.88
N TYR A 286 -9.17 2.05 -10.58
CA TYR A 286 -10.05 3.13 -11.03
C TYR A 286 -11.46 2.61 -11.33
N ILE A 287 -12.45 3.49 -11.24
CA ILE A 287 -13.75 3.37 -11.92
C ILE A 287 -13.82 4.50 -12.93
N LYS A 288 -14.47 4.31 -14.07
CA LYS A 288 -14.62 5.33 -15.10
C LYS A 288 -15.96 5.19 -15.80
N PHE A 289 -16.78 6.23 -15.73
CA PHE A 289 -18.06 6.28 -16.43
C PHE A 289 -17.85 6.77 -17.87
N PHE A 290 -18.31 5.99 -18.84
CA PHE A 290 -18.35 6.40 -20.26
C PHE A 290 -19.67 7.09 -20.60
N SER A 291 -20.74 6.74 -19.88
CA SER A 291 -22.05 7.36 -19.94
C SER A 291 -22.80 7.08 -18.63
N ASN A 292 -24.01 7.61 -18.48
CA ASN A 292 -24.87 7.34 -17.31
C ASN A 292 -25.22 5.85 -17.15
N ASN A 293 -25.03 5.06 -18.21
CA ASN A 293 -25.49 3.67 -18.33
C ASN A 293 -24.32 2.69 -18.57
N GLN A 294 -23.08 3.17 -18.58
CA GLN A 294 -21.92 2.33 -18.84
C GLN A 294 -20.69 2.84 -18.08
N LEU A 295 -20.01 1.92 -17.41
CA LEU A 295 -18.72 2.18 -16.79
C LEU A 295 -17.72 1.06 -17.03
N GLU A 296 -16.47 1.38 -16.75
CA GLU A 296 -15.33 0.49 -16.68
C GLU A 296 -14.71 0.59 -15.29
N ILE A 297 -14.28 -0.54 -14.74
CA ILE A 297 -13.62 -0.64 -13.44
C ILE A 297 -12.38 -1.52 -13.58
N SER A 298 -11.23 -0.99 -13.14
CA SER A 298 -9.99 -1.76 -13.05
C SER A 298 -9.86 -2.30 -11.64
N ILE A 299 -9.85 -3.62 -11.51
CA ILE A 299 -9.77 -4.32 -10.22
C ILE A 299 -8.49 -5.15 -10.19
N LYS A 300 -7.69 -4.96 -9.16
CA LYS A 300 -6.53 -5.76 -8.82
C LYS A 300 -6.92 -6.72 -7.71
N TRP A 301 -7.10 -7.98 -8.08
CA TRP A 301 -7.35 -9.07 -7.15
C TRP A 301 -6.05 -9.46 -6.47
N GLU A 302 -6.11 -9.52 -5.16
CA GLU A 302 -4.99 -9.83 -4.31
C GLU A 302 -5.25 -11.13 -3.57
N SER A 303 -4.56 -12.19 -3.97
CA SER A 303 -4.66 -13.50 -3.33
C SER A 303 -3.37 -13.83 -2.59
N TYR A 304 -3.49 -14.08 -1.30
CA TYR A 304 -2.38 -14.50 -0.44
C TYR A 304 -2.36 -16.02 -0.31
N PHE A 305 -1.31 -16.65 -0.82
CA PHE A 305 -0.98 -18.05 -0.55
C PHE A 305 0.19 -18.12 0.44
N PRO A 306 0.35 -19.21 1.21
CA PRO A 306 1.45 -19.34 2.18
C PRO A 306 2.87 -19.14 1.61
N THR A 307 3.06 -19.33 0.30
CA THR A 307 4.38 -19.30 -0.34
C THR A 307 4.52 -18.25 -1.43
N TYR A 308 3.44 -17.57 -1.82
CA TYR A 308 3.51 -16.50 -2.80
C TYR A 308 2.28 -15.60 -2.75
N HIS A 309 2.53 -14.37 -3.15
CA HIS A 309 1.53 -13.34 -3.35
C HIS A 309 1.15 -13.30 -4.83
N ARG A 310 -0.13 -13.47 -5.15
CA ARG A 310 -0.63 -13.39 -6.53
C ARG A 310 -1.43 -12.12 -6.74
N LEU A 311 -0.93 -11.29 -7.65
CA LEU A 311 -1.64 -10.14 -8.19
C LEU A 311 -2.24 -10.49 -9.55
N LYS A 312 -3.53 -10.18 -9.71
CA LYS A 312 -4.22 -10.30 -10.99
C LYS A 312 -5.04 -9.04 -11.23
N SER A 313 -4.77 -8.35 -12.33
CA SER A 313 -5.56 -7.20 -12.74
C SER A 313 -6.62 -7.63 -13.76
N ASP A 314 -7.85 -7.20 -13.54
CA ASP A 314 -8.95 -7.38 -14.47
C ASP A 314 -9.61 -6.04 -14.77
N LEU A 315 -9.90 -5.84 -16.04
CA LEU A 315 -10.70 -4.73 -16.52
C LEU A 315 -12.14 -5.19 -16.71
N ILE A 316 -13.07 -4.65 -15.93
CA ILE A 316 -14.48 -5.02 -15.98
C ILE A 316 -15.28 -3.87 -16.58
N GLU A 317 -16.12 -4.16 -17.57
CA GLU A 317 -17.04 -3.19 -18.15
C GLU A 317 -18.47 -3.62 -17.83
N ILE A 318 -19.30 -2.71 -17.33
CA ILE A 318 -20.70 -2.98 -17.00
C ILE A 318 -21.57 -1.94 -17.71
N GLY A 319 -22.51 -2.43 -18.51
CA GLY A 319 -23.60 -1.64 -19.06
C GLY A 319 -24.92 -1.99 -18.38
N ALA A 320 -25.70 -1.00 -17.96
CA ALA A 320 -26.98 -1.20 -17.28
C ALA A 320 -27.96 -0.08 -17.64
N GLN A 321 -29.28 -0.33 -17.52
CA GLN A 321 -30.26 0.73 -17.80
C GLN A 321 -30.20 1.89 -16.80
N LYS A 322 -29.78 1.61 -15.56
CA LYS A 322 -29.62 2.60 -14.51
C LYS A 322 -28.46 2.22 -13.60
N ILE A 323 -27.57 3.17 -13.36
CA ILE A 323 -26.46 3.04 -12.41
C ILE A 323 -26.66 4.10 -11.32
N TYR A 324 -26.55 3.71 -10.05
CA TYR A 324 -26.70 4.65 -8.92
C TYR A 324 -25.89 4.23 -7.70
N TRP A 325 -25.62 5.18 -6.81
CA TRP A 325 -24.88 4.97 -5.57
C TRP A 325 -25.84 4.97 -4.38
N GLU A 326 -25.69 4.01 -3.47
CA GLU A 326 -26.36 3.94 -2.17
C GLU A 326 -25.31 4.11 -1.06
N PRO A 327 -25.33 5.21 -0.27
CA PRO A 327 -24.38 5.40 0.81
C PRO A 327 -24.62 4.39 1.95
N LEU A 328 -23.53 3.85 2.49
CA LEU A 328 -23.54 2.99 3.68
C LEU A 328 -22.92 3.75 4.85
N ILE A 329 -23.63 3.81 5.98
CA ILE A 329 -23.21 4.51 7.21
C ILE A 329 -22.14 3.70 7.96
#